data_AF-A0A6F9XLW1-F1
#
_entry.id   AF-A0A6F9XLW1-F1
#
_cell.length_a   1.000
_cell.length_b   1.000
_cell.length_c   1.000
_cell.angle_alpha   90.00
_cell.angle_beta   90.00
_cell.angle_gamma   90.00
#
_symmetry.space_group_name_H-M   'P 1'
#
loop_
_entity.id
_entity.type
_entity.pdbx_description
1 polymer ?
#
loop_
_entity_poly.entity_id
_entity_poly.type
_entity_poly.pdbx_seq_one_letter_code
_entity_poly.pdbx_strand_id
1 'polypeptide(L)'
;MGYYQARLSIETARLLEKMRLFYEKKTGGSVSKGDCLIMAYADSLWVNDWKKIFDETLPPTEKYEISPTAKLLKVQVSDDVKTGIQELKELLPRLIGIRSVTVGICIREILKAAYIKNSSSTIENEVRRIFNKNKENLQIKFEASISEEIIEILNKTEVEILNLFK
;
A
#
# COMPACT_ATOMS: atom_id res chain seq x y z
N MET A 1 -22.55 19.02 5.25
CA MET A 1 -21.66 17.91 4.87
C MET A 1 -21.71 16.83 5.95
N GLY A 2 -22.14 15.62 5.61
CA GLY A 2 -22.27 14.51 6.57
C GLY A 2 -20.95 13.75 6.78
N TYR A 3 -20.76 13.21 7.98
CA TYR A 3 -19.64 12.29 8.26
C TYR A 3 -19.95 10.90 7.70
N TYR A 4 -18.97 10.29 7.04
CA TYR A 4 -18.99 8.86 6.72
C TYR A 4 -18.63 8.07 7.97
N GLN A 5 -19.41 7.03 8.26
CA GLN A 5 -19.26 6.22 9.47
C GLN A 5 -19.22 4.73 9.16
N ALA A 6 -18.25 4.04 9.78
CA ALA A 6 -18.10 2.60 9.63
C ALA A 6 -17.51 1.96 10.90
N ARG A 7 -17.86 0.70 11.16
CA ARG A 7 -17.17 -0.12 12.16
C ARG A 7 -16.04 -0.90 11.49
N LEU A 8 -14.85 -0.84 12.07
CA LEU A 8 -13.64 -1.51 11.62
C LEU A 8 -13.27 -2.64 12.58
N SER A 9 -12.63 -3.69 12.07
CA SER A 9 -11.89 -4.61 12.93
C SER A 9 -10.67 -3.89 13.52
N ILE A 10 -10.07 -4.48 14.56
CA ILE A 10 -8.84 -3.94 15.13
C ILE A 10 -7.70 -3.90 14.10
N GLU A 11 -7.60 -4.94 13.27
CA GLU A 11 -6.59 -5.06 12.21
C GLU A 11 -6.79 -3.98 11.13
N THR A 12 -8.03 -3.75 10.69
CA THR A 12 -8.31 -2.69 9.71
C THR A 12 -8.00 -1.32 10.28
N ALA A 13 -8.30 -1.07 11.56
CA ALA A 13 -7.95 0.19 12.20
C ALA A 13 -6.43 0.39 12.33
N ARG A 14 -5.67 -0.68 12.60
CA ARG A 14 -4.20 -0.62 12.61
C ARG A 14 -3.61 -0.44 11.21
N LEU A 15 -4.19 -1.09 10.20
CA LEU A 15 -3.80 -0.91 8.80
C LEU A 15 -4.06 0.53 8.33
N LEU A 16 -5.19 1.12 8.73
CA LEU A 16 -5.47 2.53 8.47
C LEU A 16 -4.41 3.43 9.09
N GLU A 17 -4.00 3.18 10.33
CA GLU A 17 -2.95 3.96 11.00
C GLU A 17 -1.59 3.78 10.32
N LYS A 18 -1.24 2.55 9.94
CA LYS A 18 -0.05 2.26 9.14
C LYS A 18 -0.01 3.06 7.84
N MET A 19 -1.10 3.07 7.09
CA MET A 19 -1.21 3.82 5.84
C MET A 19 -1.22 5.33 6.06
N ARG A 20 -1.84 5.80 7.15
CA ARG A 20 -1.83 7.22 7.53
C ARG A 20 -0.41 7.72 7.72
N LEU A 21 0.39 7.02 8.55
CA LEU A 21 1.80 7.35 8.79
C LEU A 21 2.64 7.27 7.52
N PHE A 22 2.36 6.31 6.63
CA PHE A 22 3.00 6.24 5.33
C PHE A 22 2.73 7.50 4.48
N TYR A 23 1.48 7.95 4.40
CA TYR A 23 1.14 9.16 3.66
C TYR A 23 1.65 10.44 4.33
N GLU A 24 1.73 10.50 5.67
CA GLU A 24 2.39 11.62 6.36
C GLU A 24 3.85 11.75 5.93
N LYS A 25 4.58 10.62 5.91
CA LYS A 25 5.96 10.60 5.45
C LYS A 25 6.08 11.00 3.97
N LYS A 26 5.16 10.53 3.12
CA LYS A 26 5.16 10.80 1.67
C LYS A 26 4.86 12.27 1.36
N THR A 27 3.98 12.90 2.12
CA THR A 27 3.51 14.29 1.89
C THR A 27 4.31 15.33 2.68
N GLY A 28 5.06 14.93 3.71
CA GLY A 28 5.79 15.84 4.59
C GLY A 28 4.88 16.64 5.53
N GLY A 29 3.62 16.23 5.69
CA GLY A 29 2.61 16.91 6.50
C GLY A 29 1.73 15.94 7.29
N SER A 30 0.89 16.48 8.18
CA SER A 30 -0.06 15.67 8.92
C SER A 30 -1.20 15.19 8.02
N VAL A 31 -1.62 13.95 8.22
CA VAL A 31 -2.67 13.30 7.42
C VAL A 31 -3.77 12.82 8.35
N SER A 32 -4.99 13.32 8.13
CA SER A 32 -6.16 12.84 8.87
C SER A 32 -6.57 11.45 8.39
N LYS A 33 -7.41 10.76 9.17
CA LYS A 33 -7.97 9.45 8.77
C LYS A 33 -8.86 9.56 7.51
N GLY A 34 -9.53 10.70 7.31
CA GLY A 34 -10.32 10.96 6.11
C GLY A 34 -9.44 11.08 4.88
N ASP A 35 -8.39 11.91 4.98
CA ASP A 35 -7.43 12.11 3.89
C ASP A 35 -6.67 10.82 3.56
N CYS A 36 -6.30 10.03 4.58
CA CYS A 36 -5.71 8.71 4.39
C CYS A 36 -6.63 7.79 3.58
N LEU A 37 -7.93 7.76 3.88
CA LEU A 37 -8.88 6.93 3.13
C LEU A 37 -9.10 7.43 1.70
N ILE A 38 -9.11 8.75 1.48
CA ILE A 38 -9.18 9.34 0.13
C ILE A 38 -7.95 8.95 -0.68
N MET A 39 -6.75 9.12 -0.13
CA MET A 39 -5.49 8.75 -0.79
C MET A 39 -5.41 7.25 -1.04
N ALA A 40 -5.79 6.42 -0.08
CA ALA A 40 -5.83 4.96 -0.24
C ALA A 40 -6.84 4.53 -1.31
N TYR A 41 -8.00 5.17 -1.40
CA TYR A 41 -8.95 4.88 -2.48
C TYR A 41 -8.35 5.22 -3.85
N ALA A 42 -7.76 6.41 -4.02
CA ALA A 42 -7.06 6.78 -5.25
C ALA A 42 -5.94 5.77 -5.60
N ASP A 43 -5.17 5.35 -4.59
CA ASP A 43 -4.14 4.34 -4.74
C ASP A 43 -4.64 2.90 -4.92
N SER A 44 -5.95 2.65 -4.77
CA SER A 44 -6.55 1.33 -5.07
C SER A 44 -7.13 1.23 -6.48
N LEU A 45 -7.21 2.32 -7.24
CA LEU A 45 -7.84 2.32 -8.58
C LEU A 45 -7.09 1.50 -9.64
N TRP A 46 -5.88 1.01 -9.35
CA TRP A 46 -5.15 0.09 -10.22
C TRP A 46 -5.68 -1.35 -10.18
N VAL A 47 -6.55 -1.67 -9.20
CA VAL A 47 -7.02 -3.03 -8.98
C VAL A 47 -8.05 -3.42 -10.05
N ASN A 48 -7.62 -4.29 -10.96
CA ASN A 48 -8.51 -4.92 -11.94
C ASN A 48 -9.15 -6.22 -11.42
N ASP A 49 -8.55 -6.83 -10.39
CA ASP A 49 -9.00 -8.11 -9.80
C ASP A 49 -9.00 -8.01 -8.28
N TRP A 50 -10.17 -7.70 -7.72
CA TRP A 50 -10.36 -7.59 -6.27
C TRP A 50 -10.33 -8.93 -5.55
N LYS A 51 -10.50 -10.06 -6.25
CA LYS A 51 -10.37 -11.38 -5.63
C LYS A 51 -8.91 -11.66 -5.27
N LYS A 52 -7.98 -11.34 -6.18
CA LYS A 52 -6.54 -11.40 -5.88
C LYS A 52 -6.18 -10.57 -4.67
N ILE A 53 -6.65 -9.31 -4.62
CA ILE A 53 -6.43 -8.49 -3.44
C ILE A 53 -6.99 -9.19 -2.21
N PHE A 54 -8.24 -9.68 -2.22
CA PHE A 54 -8.82 -10.36 -1.06
C PHE A 54 -7.97 -11.54 -0.57
N ASP A 55 -7.50 -12.39 -1.49
CA ASP A 55 -6.72 -13.60 -1.20
C ASP A 55 -5.30 -13.29 -0.70
N GLU A 56 -4.78 -12.08 -0.96
CA GLU A 56 -3.50 -11.64 -0.41
C GLU A 56 -3.51 -11.51 1.11
N THR A 57 -2.39 -11.90 1.71
CA THR A 57 -2.20 -11.78 3.17
C THR A 57 -2.26 -10.33 3.62
N LEU A 58 -2.88 -10.09 4.79
CA LEU A 58 -2.85 -8.76 5.38
C LEU A 58 -1.42 -8.43 5.78
N PRO A 59 -0.98 -7.18 5.53
CA PRO A 59 0.35 -6.79 5.94
C PRO A 59 0.43 -6.74 7.48
N PRO A 60 1.63 -6.93 8.06
CA PRO A 60 1.81 -6.90 9.50
C PRO A 60 1.47 -5.51 10.05
N THR A 61 0.66 -5.49 11.11
CA THR A 61 0.07 -4.28 11.70
C THR A 61 0.13 -4.23 13.23
N GLU A 62 0.71 -5.24 13.88
CA GLU A 62 0.68 -5.45 15.33
C GLU A 62 1.37 -4.32 16.10
N LYS A 63 2.39 -3.71 15.50
CA LYS A 63 3.18 -2.63 16.08
C LYS A 63 2.50 -1.26 16.11
N TYR A 64 1.34 -1.12 15.47
CA TYR A 64 0.64 0.17 15.40
C TYR A 64 -0.37 0.26 16.55
N GLU A 65 -0.07 1.14 17.51
CA GLU A 65 -0.98 1.43 18.61
C GLU A 65 -2.17 2.25 18.11
N ILE A 66 -3.36 1.83 18.53
CA ILE A 66 -4.61 2.53 18.21
C ILE A 66 -5.45 2.67 19.48
N SER A 67 -6.14 3.80 19.60
CA SER A 67 -7.10 4.02 20.68
C SER A 67 -8.21 2.96 20.69
N PRO A 68 -8.77 2.59 21.85
CA PRO A 68 -9.95 1.71 21.93
C PRO A 68 -11.13 2.17 21.07
N THR A 69 -11.28 3.48 20.83
CA THR A 69 -12.34 4.05 19.99
C THR A 69 -12.04 4.00 18.50
N ALA A 70 -10.83 3.60 18.09
CA ALA A 70 -10.41 3.58 16.68
C ALA A 70 -11.19 2.60 15.81
N LYS A 71 -11.93 1.66 16.40
CA LYS A 71 -12.85 0.76 15.68
C LYS A 71 -14.07 1.49 15.11
N LEU A 72 -14.42 2.67 15.64
CA LEU A 72 -15.44 3.52 15.05
C LEU A 72 -14.76 4.55 14.15
N LEU A 73 -14.84 4.33 12.85
CA LEU A 73 -14.41 5.32 11.87
C LEU A 73 -15.52 6.36 11.72
N LYS A 74 -15.19 7.63 11.95
CA LYS A 74 -16.04 8.78 11.67
C LYS A 74 -15.20 9.85 10.99
N VAL A 75 -15.35 10.01 9.68
CA VAL A 75 -14.48 10.85 8.86
C VAL A 75 -15.27 11.62 7.81
N GLN A 76 -14.70 12.71 7.31
CA GLN A 76 -15.18 13.37 6.10
C GLN A 76 -14.40 12.80 4.91
N VAL A 77 -15.12 12.40 3.86
CA VAL A 77 -14.57 11.88 2.60
C VAL A 77 -15.43 12.38 1.44
N SER A 78 -14.86 12.41 0.23
CA SER A 78 -15.59 12.77 -0.99
C SER A 78 -16.69 11.76 -1.31
N ASP A 79 -17.66 12.17 -2.12
CA ASP A 79 -18.74 11.26 -2.55
C ASP A 79 -18.21 10.12 -3.43
N ASP A 80 -17.18 10.35 -4.24
CA ASP A 80 -16.52 9.31 -5.03
C ASP A 80 -15.98 8.18 -4.16
N VAL A 81 -15.36 8.49 -3.01
CA VAL A 81 -14.87 7.48 -2.07
C VAL A 81 -16.04 6.68 -1.48
N LYS A 82 -17.17 7.34 -1.17
CA LYS A 82 -18.35 6.65 -0.65
C LYS A 82 -18.94 5.71 -1.69
N THR A 83 -19.06 6.18 -2.93
CA THR A 83 -19.54 5.40 -4.08
C THR A 83 -18.64 4.21 -4.32
N GLY A 84 -17.31 4.41 -4.39
CA GLY A 84 -16.36 3.32 -4.58
C GLY A 84 -16.39 2.27 -3.47
N ILE A 85 -16.58 2.66 -2.20
CA ILE A 85 -16.77 1.71 -1.11
C ILE A 85 -18.09 0.92 -1.29
N GLN A 86 -19.15 1.56 -1.75
CA GLN A 86 -20.45 0.93 -1.97
C GLN A 86 -20.42 -0.04 -3.16
N GLU A 87 -19.79 0.35 -4.27
CA GLU A 87 -19.56 -0.53 -5.42
C GLU A 87 -18.74 -1.76 -5.02
N LEU A 88 -17.67 -1.56 -4.25
CA LEU A 88 -16.86 -2.66 -3.77
C LEU A 88 -17.64 -3.59 -2.83
N LYS A 89 -18.56 -3.03 -2.02
CA LYS A 89 -19.46 -3.80 -1.15
C LYS A 89 -20.43 -4.68 -1.92
N GLU A 90 -20.84 -4.26 -3.11
CA GLU A 90 -21.70 -5.04 -4.00
C GLU A 90 -20.91 -6.09 -4.80
N LEU A 91 -19.67 -5.76 -5.16
CA LEU A 91 -18.78 -6.60 -5.95
C LEU A 91 -18.16 -7.74 -5.12
N LEU A 92 -17.52 -7.43 -3.98
CA LEU A 92 -16.74 -8.38 -3.18
C LEU A 92 -17.51 -9.68 -2.84
N PRO A 93 -18.76 -9.65 -2.35
CA PRO A 93 -19.49 -10.86 -1.99
C PRO A 93 -19.63 -11.84 -3.16
N ARG A 94 -19.80 -11.32 -4.38
CA ARG A 94 -19.92 -12.11 -5.61
C ARG A 94 -18.60 -12.80 -5.96
N LEU A 95 -17.48 -12.13 -5.74
CA LEU A 95 -16.13 -12.65 -6.04
C LEU A 95 -15.68 -13.76 -5.08
N ILE A 96 -16.10 -13.70 -3.82
CA ILE A 96 -15.70 -14.65 -2.76
C ILE A 96 -16.79 -15.66 -2.41
N GLY A 97 -17.94 -15.63 -3.09
CA GLY A 97 -19.01 -16.61 -2.93
C GLY A 97 -19.77 -16.50 -1.60
N ILE A 98 -19.92 -15.30 -1.05
CA ILE A 98 -20.69 -15.06 0.19
C ILE A 98 -21.85 -14.10 -0.03
N ARG A 99 -22.80 -14.07 0.91
CA ARG A 99 -24.01 -13.26 0.80
C ARG A 99 -23.77 -11.75 0.89
N SER A 100 -22.86 -11.31 1.77
CA SER A 100 -22.58 -9.89 1.99
C SER A 100 -21.24 -9.69 2.70
N VAL A 101 -20.68 -8.48 2.56
CA VAL A 101 -19.53 -8.00 3.31
C VAL A 101 -19.88 -6.73 4.08
N THR A 102 -19.13 -6.45 5.14
CA THR A 102 -19.25 -5.20 5.88
C THR A 102 -18.47 -4.09 5.18
N VAL A 103 -18.83 -2.84 5.47
CA VAL A 103 -18.07 -1.66 5.01
C VAL A 103 -16.62 -1.72 5.50
N GLY A 104 -16.39 -2.20 6.73
CA GLY A 104 -15.05 -2.36 7.28
C GLY A 104 -14.16 -3.33 6.48
N ILE A 105 -14.74 -4.37 5.88
CA ILE A 105 -14.03 -5.26 4.96
C ILE A 105 -13.66 -4.52 3.67
N CYS A 106 -14.59 -3.74 3.09
CA CYS A 106 -14.32 -2.98 1.88
C CYS A 106 -13.18 -1.96 2.08
N ILE A 107 -13.22 -1.23 3.21
CA ILE A 107 -12.15 -0.31 3.61
C ILE A 107 -10.81 -1.06 3.79
N ARG A 108 -10.84 -2.26 4.37
CA ARG A 108 -9.64 -3.10 4.53
C ARG A 108 -9.02 -3.45 3.19
N GLU A 109 -9.82 -3.89 2.22
CA GLU A 109 -9.31 -4.25 0.89
C GLU A 109 -8.77 -3.04 0.14
N ILE A 110 -9.41 -1.86 0.24
CA ILE A 110 -8.90 -0.60 -0.31
C ILE A 110 -7.52 -0.26 0.28
N LEU A 111 -7.40 -0.31 1.61
CA LEU A 111 -6.13 -0.04 2.30
C LEU A 111 -5.06 -1.06 1.93
N LYS A 112 -5.44 -2.34 1.78
CA LYS A 112 -4.52 -3.42 1.39
C LYS A 112 -4.02 -3.24 -0.04
N ALA A 113 -4.90 -2.91 -0.98
CA ALA A 113 -4.54 -2.58 -2.36
C ALA A 113 -3.58 -1.39 -2.43
N ALA A 114 -3.86 -0.33 -1.68
CA ALA A 114 -2.98 0.83 -1.59
C ALA A 114 -1.62 0.48 -0.99
N TYR A 115 -1.60 -0.36 0.06
CA TYR A 115 -0.37 -0.86 0.67
C TYR A 115 0.46 -1.66 -0.34
N ILE A 116 -0.13 -2.59 -1.08
CA ILE A 116 0.55 -3.43 -2.07
C ILE A 116 1.22 -2.55 -3.14
N LYS A 117 0.46 -1.63 -3.75
CA LYS A 117 0.97 -0.70 -4.77
C LYS A 117 2.16 0.12 -4.28
N ASN A 118 2.06 0.65 -3.06
CA ASN A 118 3.11 1.51 -2.52
C ASN A 118 4.30 0.69 -1.96
N SER A 119 4.08 -0.55 -1.53
CA SER A 119 5.16 -1.41 -1.01
C SER A 119 6.02 -1.99 -2.13
N SER A 120 5.45 -2.39 -3.26
CA SER A 120 6.24 -2.79 -4.44
C SER A 120 7.16 -1.66 -4.87
N SER A 121 6.63 -0.44 -4.99
CA SER A 121 7.45 0.75 -5.31
C SER A 121 8.54 1.04 -4.26
N THR A 122 8.28 0.74 -2.99
CA THR A 122 9.28 0.90 -1.92
C THR A 122 10.40 -0.13 -2.02
N ILE A 123 10.06 -1.38 -2.33
CA ILE A 123 11.05 -2.45 -2.52
C ILE A 123 11.89 -2.17 -3.77
N GLU A 124 11.26 -1.77 -4.89
CA GLU A 124 11.99 -1.39 -6.09
C GLU A 124 12.98 -0.25 -5.82
N ASN A 125 12.54 0.80 -5.10
CA ASN A 125 13.42 1.92 -4.73
C ASN A 125 14.57 1.48 -3.84
N GLU A 126 14.33 0.56 -2.89
CA GLU A 126 15.37 0.05 -2.00
C GLU A 126 16.38 -0.83 -2.74
N VAL A 127 15.92 -1.67 -3.67
CA VAL A 127 16.77 -2.43 -4.59
C VAL A 127 17.66 -1.46 -5.38
N ARG A 128 17.07 -0.46 -6.05
CA ARG A 128 17.81 0.56 -6.80
C ARG A 128 18.85 1.27 -5.93
N ARG A 129 18.50 1.64 -4.70
CA ARG A 129 19.39 2.30 -3.74
C ARG A 129 20.60 1.42 -3.39
N ILE A 130 20.37 0.14 -3.11
CA ILE A 130 21.44 -0.83 -2.80
C ILE A 130 22.37 -1.00 -4.01
N PHE A 131 21.81 -1.18 -5.21
CA PHE A 131 22.60 -1.32 -6.43
C PHE A 131 23.44 -0.08 -6.73
N ASN A 132 22.86 1.12 -6.62
CA ASN A 132 23.59 2.38 -6.83
C ASN A 132 24.75 2.54 -5.83
N LYS A 133 24.51 2.30 -4.53
CA LYS A 133 25.56 2.34 -3.51
C LYS A 133 26.71 1.37 -3.82
N ASN A 134 26.41 0.18 -4.33
CA ASN A 134 27.43 -0.80 -4.69
C ASN A 134 28.20 -0.40 -5.95
N LYS A 135 27.53 0.17 -6.96
CA LYS A 135 28.19 0.69 -8.18
C LYS A 135 29.16 1.83 -7.83
N GLU A 136 28.75 2.77 -6.98
CA GLU A 136 29.60 3.84 -6.47
C GLU A 136 30.83 3.28 -5.74
N ASN A 137 30.65 2.29 -4.86
CA ASN A 137 31.76 1.65 -4.15
C ASN A 137 32.75 0.93 -5.08
N LEU A 138 32.28 0.37 -6.20
CA LEU A 138 33.14 -0.31 -7.17
C LEU A 138 34.03 0.68 -7.93
N GLN A 139 33.46 1.81 -8.36
CA GLN A 139 34.20 2.88 -9.04
C GLN A 139 35.30 3.47 -8.15
N ILE A 140 35.13 3.44 -6.83
CA ILE A 140 36.13 3.91 -5.86
C ILE A 140 37.25 2.88 -5.65
N LYS A 141 36.95 1.57 -5.74
CA LYS A 141 37.85 0.50 -5.28
C LYS A 141 38.61 -0.25 -6.37
N PHE A 142 38.18 -0.18 -7.62
CA PHE A 142 38.72 -0.99 -8.71
C PHE A 142 39.15 -0.11 -9.90
N GLU A 143 40.04 -0.66 -10.73
CA GLU A 143 40.41 -0.05 -12.00
C GLU A 143 39.20 0.03 -12.96
N ALA A 144 39.20 1.04 -13.84
CA ALA A 144 38.06 1.35 -14.70
C ALA A 144 37.55 0.14 -15.51
N SER A 145 38.46 -0.61 -16.15
CA SER A 145 38.12 -1.79 -16.96
C SER A 145 37.42 -2.89 -16.16
N ILE A 146 37.90 -3.19 -14.94
CA ILE A 146 37.30 -4.19 -14.05
C ILE A 146 35.94 -3.69 -13.53
N SER A 147 35.83 -2.39 -13.24
CA SER A 147 34.57 -1.81 -12.74
C SER A 147 33.46 -1.84 -13.78
N GLU A 148 33.78 -1.69 -15.07
CA GLU A 148 32.80 -1.68 -16.17
C GLU A 148 32.09 -3.03 -16.33
N GLU A 149 32.85 -4.14 -16.36
CA GLU A 149 32.29 -5.49 -16.47
C GLU A 149 31.41 -5.84 -15.27
N ILE A 150 31.84 -5.50 -14.04
CA ILE A 150 31.08 -5.78 -12.82
C ILE A 150 29.80 -4.92 -12.77
N ILE A 151 29.87 -3.66 -13.21
CA ILE A 151 28.69 -2.78 -13.29
C ILE A 151 27.67 -3.35 -14.29
N GLU A 152 28.11 -3.92 -15.41
CA GLU A 152 27.21 -4.55 -16.37
C GLU A 152 26.47 -5.75 -15.75
N ILE A 153 27.18 -6.61 -15.03
CA ILE A 153 26.58 -7.73 -14.30
C ILE A 153 25.56 -7.22 -13.27
N LEU A 154 25.94 -6.21 -12.47
CA LEU A 154 25.04 -5.61 -11.48
C LEU A 154 23.79 -5.00 -12.13
N ASN A 155 23.90 -4.35 -13.29
CA ASN A 155 22.74 -3.84 -14.02
C ASN A 155 21.81 -4.97 -14.46
N LYS A 156 22.34 -6.07 -14.98
CA LYS A 156 21.54 -7.25 -15.37
C LYS A 156 20.83 -7.85 -14.15
N THR A 157 21.55 -8.06 -13.05
CA THR A 157 20.98 -8.59 -11.81
C THR A 157 19.93 -7.65 -11.21
N GLU A 158 20.14 -6.33 -11.25
CA GLU A 158 19.15 -5.34 -10.80
C GLU A 158 17.85 -5.49 -11.59
N VAL A 159 17.93 -5.58 -12.93
CA VAL A 159 16.76 -5.75 -13.81
C VAL A 159 16.04 -7.07 -13.54
N GLU A 160 16.79 -8.17 -13.39
CA GLU A 160 16.22 -9.48 -13.07
C GLU A 160 15.45 -9.46 -11.75
N ILE A 161 16.04 -8.89 -10.69
CA ILE A 161 15.40 -8.76 -9.38
C ILE A 161 14.16 -7.87 -9.45
N LEU A 162 14.25 -6.72 -10.12
CA LEU A 162 13.11 -5.80 -10.26
C LEU A 162 11.93 -6.43 -11.02
N ASN A 163 12.21 -7.32 -11.98
CA ASN A 163 11.17 -8.04 -12.71
C ASN A 163 10.44 -9.09 -11.85
N LEU A 164 10.98 -9.50 -10.70
CA LEU A 164 10.27 -10.37 -9.74
C LEU A 164 9.14 -9.64 -9.00
N PHE A 165 9.11 -8.31 -9.04
CA PHE A 165 8.13 -7.48 -8.33
C PHE A 165 7.03 -6.89 -9.24
N LYS A 166 7.06 -7.23 -10.54
CA LYS A 166 6.04 -6.83 -11.54
C LYS A 166 5.05 -7.94 -11.80
#